data_AF-A0A224Z4H6-F1
#
_entry.id   AF-A0A224Z4H6-F1
#
_cell.length_a   1.000
_cell.length_b   1.000
_cell.length_c   1.000
_cell.angle_alpha   90.00
_cell.angle_beta   90.00
_cell.angle_gamma   90.00
#
_symmetry.space_group_name_H-M   'P 1'
#
loop_
_entity.id
_entity.type
_entity.pdbx_description
1 polymer ?
#
loop_
_entity_poly.entity_id
_entity_poly.type
_entity_poly.pdbx_seq_one_letter_code
_entity_poly.pdbx_strand_id
1 'polypeptide(L)'
;MHIESGSVGHSYDQTFGHLLDDMVTSVEVDDPYVRSAHQVQNFVRLCELLKKKCPCLRSVKLTTGLDQARYRLDYQDRKRARLLSPSCHQIQSWIL
;
A
#
# COMPACT_ATOMS: atom_id res chain seq x y z
N MET A 1 11.01 12.87 19.64
CA MET A 1 11.92 11.78 19.24
C MET A 1 12.68 12.23 18.00
N HIS A 2 14.01 12.19 18.03
CA HIS A 2 14.88 12.52 16.91
C HIS A 2 15.58 11.24 16.45
N ILE A 3 15.55 10.93 15.15
CA ILE A 3 16.25 9.78 14.56
C ILE A 3 17.47 10.34 13.84
N GLU A 4 18.66 9.98 14.29
CA GLU A 4 19.92 10.42 13.68
C GLU A 4 20.18 9.70 12.35
N SER A 5 20.92 10.35 11.45
CA SER A 5 21.25 9.71 10.17
C SER A 5 22.15 8.50 10.39
N GLY A 6 21.76 7.35 9.83
CA GLY A 6 22.49 6.09 9.98
C GLY A 6 22.29 5.39 11.33
N SER A 7 21.46 5.94 12.23
CA SER A 7 21.16 5.25 13.49
C SER A 7 20.26 4.03 13.28
N VAL A 8 20.39 3.06 14.17
CA VAL A 8 19.66 1.77 14.14
C VAL A 8 18.82 1.60 15.41
N GLY A 9 17.95 0.59 15.42
CA GLY A 9 17.10 0.30 16.58
C GLY A 9 15.77 1.07 16.62
N HIS A 10 15.42 1.77 15.54
CA HIS A 10 14.17 2.53 15.45
C HIS A 10 13.04 1.72 14.79
N SER A 11 12.76 0.53 15.33
CA SER A 11 11.61 -0.26 14.85
C SER A 11 10.29 0.40 15.28
N TYR A 12 9.18 -0.04 14.68
CA TYR A 12 7.85 0.43 15.10
C TYR A 12 7.57 0.13 16.58
N ASP A 13 8.06 -0.99 17.12
CA ASP A 13 7.86 -1.33 18.54
C ASP A 13 8.64 -0.40 19.46
N GLN A 14 9.88 -0.07 19.10
CA GLN A 14 10.69 0.88 19.88
C GLN A 14 10.12 2.30 19.82
N THR A 15 9.56 2.68 18.68
CA THR A 15 9.04 4.03 18.45
C THR A 15 7.67 4.23 19.07
N PHE A 16 6.75 3.28 18.88
CA PHE A 16 5.34 3.42 19.23
C PHE A 16 4.88 2.44 20.31
N GLY A 17 5.65 1.41 20.63
CA GLY A 17 5.19 0.31 21.48
C GLY A 17 4.75 0.72 22.89
N HIS A 18 5.24 1.86 23.40
CA HIS A 18 4.81 2.42 24.69
C HIS A 18 3.46 3.15 24.63
N LEU A 19 2.98 3.47 23.43
CA LEU A 19 1.68 4.10 23.16
C LEU A 19 0.58 3.07 22.82
N LEU A 20 0.97 1.80 22.69
CA LEU A 20 0.08 0.72 22.26
C LEU A 20 -0.27 -0.15 23.46
N ASP A 21 -1.55 -0.20 23.80
CA ASP A 21 -2.07 -0.99 24.90
C ASP A 21 -3.45 -1.59 24.57
N ASP A 22 -4.04 -2.26 25.56
CA ASP A 22 -5.34 -2.91 25.49
C ASP A 22 -6.51 -1.92 25.36
N MET A 23 -6.31 -0.62 25.60
CA MET A 23 -7.35 0.40 25.47
C MET A 23 -7.45 0.96 24.05
N VAL A 24 -6.43 0.74 23.22
CA VAL A 24 -6.44 1.16 21.82
C VAL A 24 -7.44 0.32 21.03
N THR A 25 -8.49 0.97 20.52
CA THR A 25 -9.55 0.31 19.74
C THR A 25 -9.60 0.73 18.27
N SER A 26 -8.94 1.84 17.90
CA SER A 26 -8.86 2.34 16.53
C SER A 26 -7.51 3.01 16.29
N VAL A 27 -6.94 2.83 15.10
CA VAL A 27 -5.70 3.49 14.67
C VAL A 27 -5.93 4.15 13.32
N GLU A 28 -5.56 5.42 13.20
CA GLU A 28 -5.58 6.17 11.95
C GLU A 28 -4.13 6.52 11.55
N VAL A 29 -3.76 6.19 10.32
CA VAL A 29 -2.44 6.46 9.74
C VAL A 29 -2.64 7.34 8.52
N ASP A 30 -2.03 8.52 8.53
CA ASP A 30 -1.96 9.42 7.37
C ASP A 30 -0.52 9.44 6.84
N ASP A 31 -0.29 8.70 5.76
CA ASP A 31 1.03 8.58 5.12
C ASP A 31 0.86 8.64 3.59
N PRO A 32 1.26 9.76 2.94
CA PRO A 32 1.05 9.97 1.51
C PRO A 32 1.91 9.05 0.63
N TYR A 33 2.86 8.32 1.21
CA TYR A 33 3.88 7.56 0.49
C TYR A 33 3.66 6.05 0.53
N VAL A 34 2.56 5.50 1.07
CA VAL A 34 2.31 4.05 1.00
C VAL A 34 1.92 3.64 -0.44
N ARG A 35 2.90 3.47 -1.34
CA ARG A 35 2.69 3.26 -2.80
C ARG A 35 3.54 2.15 -3.43
N SER A 36 4.80 2.04 -3.01
CA SER A 36 5.74 1.02 -3.49
C SER A 36 5.73 -0.21 -2.57
N ALA A 37 6.27 -1.34 -3.06
CA ALA A 37 6.25 -2.61 -2.33
C ALA A 37 6.89 -2.51 -0.93
N HIS A 38 8.02 -1.82 -0.79
CA HIS A 38 8.69 -1.68 0.51
C HIS A 38 7.88 -0.80 1.47
N GLN A 39 7.20 0.24 0.98
CA GLN A 39 6.33 1.09 1.80
C GLN A 39 5.09 0.33 2.27
N VAL A 40 4.51 -0.52 1.42
CA VAL A 40 3.42 -1.42 1.81
C VAL A 40 3.89 -2.41 2.87
N GLN A 41 5.08 -3.00 2.70
CA GLN A 41 5.65 -3.90 3.71
C GLN A 41 5.89 -3.20 5.05
N ASN A 42 6.33 -1.94 5.04
CA ASN A 42 6.47 -1.14 6.25
C ASN A 42 5.11 -0.96 6.96
N PHE A 43 4.05 -0.65 6.22
CA PHE A 43 2.70 -0.58 6.78
C PHE A 43 2.21 -1.94 7.32
N VAL A 44 2.52 -3.05 6.65
CA VAL A 44 2.21 -4.40 7.16
C VAL A 44 2.91 -4.67 8.50
N ARG A 45 4.19 -4.32 8.63
CA ARG A 45 4.93 -4.47 9.91
C ARG A 45 4.32 -3.66 11.04
N LEU A 46 3.80 -2.45 10.74
CA LEU A 46 3.05 -1.66 11.70
C LEU A 46 1.77 -2.40 12.11
N CYS A 47 0.99 -2.91 11.17
CA CYS A 47 -0.23 -3.67 11.46
C CYS A 47 0.02 -4.94 12.30
N GLU A 48 1.12 -5.66 12.04
CA GLU A 48 1.53 -6.83 12.84
C GLU A 48 1.81 -6.44 14.29
N LEU A 49 2.51 -5.33 14.51
CA LEU A 49 2.77 -4.79 15.84
C LEU A 49 1.46 -4.39 16.53
N LEU A 50 0.59 -3.64 15.84
CA LEU A 50 -0.71 -3.22 16.36
C LEU A 50 -1.55 -4.43 16.77
N LYS A 51 -1.60 -5.47 15.94
CA LYS A 51 -2.36 -6.69 16.26
C LYS A 51 -1.79 -7.44 17.46
N LYS A 52 -0.47 -7.40 17.66
CA LYS A 52 0.22 -8.04 18.79
C LYS A 52 0.01 -7.28 20.11
N LYS A 53 -0.01 -5.95 20.07
CA LYS A 53 -0.02 -5.09 21.27
C LYS A 53 -1.41 -4.59 21.67
N CYS A 54 -2.34 -4.52 20.72
CA CYS A 54 -3.68 -3.97 20.94
C CYS A 54 -4.74 -5.07 20.74
N PRO A 55 -5.02 -5.91 21.76
CA PRO A 55 -6.01 -6.99 21.65
C PRO A 55 -7.43 -6.48 21.34
N CYS A 56 -7.77 -5.27 21.78
CA CYS A 56 -9.07 -4.64 21.57
C CYS A 56 -9.17 -3.83 20.26
N LEU A 57 -8.16 -3.88 19.40
CA LEU A 57 -8.14 -3.13 18.14
C LEU A 57 -9.23 -3.64 17.18
N ARG A 58 -10.10 -2.72 16.76
CA ARG A 58 -11.24 -3.01 15.88
C ARG A 58 -11.07 -2.47 14.46
N SER A 59 -10.34 -1.36 14.30
CA SER A 59 -10.17 -0.73 13.00
C SER A 59 -8.78 -0.12 12.83
N VAL A 60 -8.25 -0.24 11.62
CA VAL A 60 -7.07 0.48 11.17
C VAL A 60 -7.45 1.18 9.86
N LYS A 61 -7.32 2.50 9.83
CA LYS A 61 -7.62 3.33 8.67
C LYS A 61 -6.34 3.94 8.13
N LEU A 62 -6.04 3.69 6.86
CA LEU A 62 -4.92 4.30 6.16
C LEU A 62 -5.43 5.34 5.17
N THR A 63 -4.99 6.58 5.33
CA THR A 63 -5.07 7.63 4.33
C THR A 63 -3.72 7.69 3.61
N THR A 64 -3.73 7.48 2.28
CA THR A 64 -2.52 7.53 1.46
C THR A 64 -2.79 8.29 0.16
N GLY A 65 -1.71 8.77 -0.46
CA GLY A 65 -1.78 9.53 -1.70
C GLY A 65 -1.87 8.63 -2.93
N LEU A 66 -2.65 9.07 -3.92
CA LEU A 66 -2.77 8.38 -5.21
C LEU A 66 -1.47 8.53 -6.01
N ASP A 67 -0.96 7.42 -6.54
CA ASP A 67 0.08 7.45 -7.57
C ASP A 67 -0.53 7.79 -8.93
N GLN A 68 -0.62 9.09 -9.24
CA GLN A 68 -1.20 9.57 -10.49
C GLN A 68 -0.41 9.10 -11.71
N ALA A 69 0.92 8.93 -11.62
CA ALA A 69 1.75 8.53 -12.75
C ALA A 69 1.46 7.08 -13.11
N ARG A 70 1.47 6.18 -12.12
CA ARG A 70 1.13 4.77 -12.31
C ARG A 70 -0.31 4.60 -12.79
N TYR A 71 -1.25 5.34 -12.21
CA TYR A 71 -2.64 5.31 -12.64
C TYR A 71 -2.84 5.70 -14.11
N ARG A 72 -2.12 6.74 -14.58
CA ARG A 72 -2.18 7.16 -15.99
C ARG A 72 -1.63 6.09 -16.94
N LEU A 73 -0.53 5.44 -16.58
CA LEU A 73 0.06 4.36 -17.38
C LEU A 73 -0.89 3.17 -17.46
N ASP A 74 -1.42 2.69 -16.33
CA ASP A 74 -2.39 1.59 -16.30
C ASP A 74 -3.65 1.91 -17.12
N TYR A 75 -4.11 3.17 -17.07
CA TYR A 75 -5.24 3.61 -17.89
C TYR A 75 -4.91 3.59 -19.38
N GLN A 76 -3.73 4.07 -19.78
CA GLN A 76 -3.28 4.04 -21.18
C GLN A 76 -3.11 2.60 -21.66
N ASP A 77 -2.52 1.72 -20.87
CA ASP A 77 -2.33 0.30 -21.21
C ASP A 77 -3.68 -0.42 -21.33
N ARG A 78 -4.62 -0.17 -20.42
CA ARG A 78 -6.00 -0.69 -20.55
C ARG A 78 -6.70 -0.15 -21.79
N LYS A 79 -6.51 1.12 -22.14
CA LYS A 79 -7.08 1.73 -23.35
C LYS A 79 -6.45 1.14 -24.61
N ARG A 80 -5.14 0.92 -24.62
CA ARG A 80 -4.42 0.25 -25.71
C ARG A 80 -4.86 -1.20 -25.85
N ALA A 81 -4.97 -1.95 -24.76
CA ALA A 81 -5.45 -3.34 -24.76
C ALA A 81 -6.88 -3.46 -25.31
N ARG A 82 -7.76 -2.49 -25.04
CA ARG A 82 -9.11 -2.42 -25.66
C ARG A 82 -9.08 -2.06 -27.14
N LEU A 83 -8.17 -1.20 -27.57
CA LEU A 83 -8.00 -0.86 -29.00
C LEU A 83 -7.32 -2.00 -29.79
N LEU A 84 -6.52 -2.82 -29.11
CA LEU A 84 -5.82 -3.98 -29.66
C LEU A 84 -6.62 -5.28 -29.49
N SER A 85 -7.77 -5.27 -28.82
CA SER A 85 -8.66 -6.43 -28.85
C SER A 85 -9.15 -6.57 -30.29
N PRO A 86 -8.83 -7.65 -31.00
CA PRO A 86 -9.40 -7.86 -32.32
C PRO A 86 -10.91 -7.95 -32.10
N SER A 87 -11.69 -7.07 -32.72
CA SER A 87 -13.05 -7.44 -33.07
C SER A 87 -12.91 -8.76 -33.82
N CYS A 88 -13.40 -9.83 -33.22
CA CYS A 88 -13.40 -11.20 -33.73
C CYS A 88 -14.24 -11.25 -35.02
N HIS A 89 -13.79 -10.60 -36.11
CA HIS A 89 -14.43 -10.50 -37.43
C HIS A 89 -13.37 -10.17 -38.50
N GLN A 90 -12.12 -10.61 -38.32
CA GLN A 90 -11.09 -10.49 -39.36
C GLN A 90 -10.02 -11.59 -39.21
N ILE A 91 -10.46 -12.85 -39.24
CA ILE A 91 -9.61 -13.97 -39.65
C ILE A 91 -10.35 -14.70 -40.77
N GLN A 92 -10.32 -14.16 -41.99
CA GLN A 92 -10.61 -14.90 -43.24
C GLN A 92 -9.89 -14.27 -44.44
N SER A 93 -8.56 -14.11 -44.40
CA SER A 93 -7.81 -13.83 -45.65
C SER A 93 -6.34 -14.27 -45.65
N TRP A 94 -5.93 -15.16 -44.75
CA TRP A 94 -4.59 -15.76 -44.83
C TRP A 94 -4.67 -17.23 -44.42
N ILE A 95 -5.19 -18.05 -45.33
CA ILE A 95 -4.78 -19.41 -45.68
C ILE A 95 -5.74 -19.82 -46.81
N LEU A 96 -5.17 -19.81 -48.02
CA LEU A 96 -5.64 -20.37 -49.30
C LEU A 96 -7.02 -19.93 -49.82
#